data_AF-A0A6L3VHJ2-F1
#
_entry.id   AF-A0A6L3VHJ2-F1
#
_cell.length_a   1.000
_cell.length_b   1.000
_cell.length_c   1.000
_cell.angle_alpha   90.00
_cell.angle_beta   90.00
_cell.angle_gamma   90.00
#
_symmetry.space_group_name_H-M   'P 1'
#
loop_
_entity.id
_entity.type
_entity.pdbx_description
1 polymer ?
#
loop_
_entity_poly.entity_id
_entity_poly.type
_entity_poly.pdbx_seq_one_letter_code
_entity_poly.pdbx_strand_id
1 'polypeptide(L)'
;MVLAAGCGGSGGTSHAAAKSGAKSGAKGAAKSAAPVKAAPKKLTFDLVKGVGDTALGGDRACGYGEWNDGTFAIGKPYSKQTTFYREYSCYEKKGELFPNAAGQMTYAEFGTPAQATAYGNYTKTNISAVAVLVSENTAVTMNIGYLTVNKMTLLKQVQAACGGCGTVIAGPHASDPVPGHVDKS
;
A
#
# COMPACT_ATOMS: atom_id res chain seq x y z
N MET A 1 -42.84 21.68 -14.15
CA MET A 1 -43.69 21.15 -13.05
C MET A 1 -42.91 21.27 -11.77
N VAL A 2 -43.29 22.25 -10.95
CA VAL A 2 -42.80 22.44 -9.58
C VAL A 2 -43.99 22.15 -8.69
N LEU A 3 -43.88 21.19 -7.78
CA LEU A 3 -44.83 21.03 -6.68
C LEU A 3 -44.04 21.05 -5.38
N ALA A 4 -44.07 22.21 -4.74
CA ALA A 4 -43.90 22.36 -3.31
C ALA A 4 -45.29 22.55 -2.70
N ALA A 5 -45.58 21.77 -1.67
CA ALA A 5 -46.62 22.00 -0.66
C ALA A 5 -46.11 21.23 0.59
N GLY A 6 -45.99 21.78 1.80
CA GLY A 6 -46.55 22.98 2.38
C GLY A 6 -47.50 22.61 3.53
N CYS A 7 -47.22 23.14 4.72
CA CYS A 7 -48.07 23.20 5.94
C CYS A 7 -48.40 21.87 6.65
N GLY A 8 -48.32 21.74 7.98
CA GLY A 8 -48.50 22.73 9.05
C GLY A 8 -49.79 22.41 9.81
N GLY A 9 -49.76 22.30 11.14
CA GLY A 9 -51.00 22.16 11.93
C GLY A 9 -50.81 21.64 13.36
N SER A 10 -50.82 22.58 14.31
CA SER A 10 -50.86 22.39 15.76
C SER A 10 -52.28 22.17 16.30
N GLY A 11 -52.40 21.56 17.49
CA GLY A 11 -53.60 21.54 18.37
C GLY A 11 -53.91 20.12 18.87
N GLY A 12 -53.71 19.73 20.14
CA GLY A 12 -54.42 20.20 21.35
C GLY A 12 -55.83 19.59 21.36
N THR A 13 -56.33 18.78 22.31
CA THR A 13 -56.12 18.64 23.77
C THR A 13 -56.82 17.35 24.24
N SER A 14 -56.40 16.76 25.37
CA SER A 14 -57.28 16.17 26.40
C SER A 14 -56.46 15.78 27.65
N HIS A 15 -56.89 16.29 28.81
CA HIS A 15 -56.41 16.01 30.17
C HIS A 15 -56.81 14.58 30.63
N ALA A 16 -56.31 13.92 31.69
CA ALA A 16 -55.72 14.32 32.95
C ALA A 16 -54.93 13.18 33.65
N ALA A 17 -53.98 13.57 34.52
CA ALA A 17 -53.52 13.02 35.82
C ALA A 17 -53.82 11.55 36.23
N ALA A 18 -53.00 10.80 36.97
CA ALA A 18 -51.71 10.99 37.65
C ALA A 18 -51.27 9.61 38.21
N LYS A 19 -49.97 9.38 38.40
CA LYS A 19 -49.41 8.84 39.66
C LYS A 19 -47.88 8.90 39.67
N SER A 20 -47.41 9.37 40.82
CA SER A 20 -46.03 9.55 41.25
C SER A 20 -45.17 8.30 41.08
N GLY A 21 -43.89 8.50 40.74
CA GLY A 21 -42.89 7.46 40.64
C GLY A 21 -41.53 8.04 40.29
N ALA A 22 -40.94 8.81 41.20
CA ALA A 22 -39.53 9.19 41.10
C ALA A 22 -38.64 7.95 41.24
N LYS A 23 -37.78 7.68 40.25
CA LYS A 23 -36.52 6.94 40.44
C LYS A 23 -35.43 7.56 39.56
N SER A 24 -34.39 8.04 40.23
CA SER A 24 -33.10 8.44 39.68
C SER A 24 -32.60 7.45 38.64
N GLY A 25 -32.30 7.93 37.44
CA GLY A 25 -31.58 7.21 36.39
C GLY A 25 -30.45 8.09 35.89
N ALA A 26 -29.22 7.62 36.06
CA ALA A 26 -27.99 8.38 35.98
C ALA A 26 -27.79 9.11 34.64
N LYS A 27 -27.24 10.34 34.72
CA LYS A 27 -26.54 11.01 33.62
C LYS A 27 -25.34 10.14 33.23
N GLY A 28 -25.53 9.24 32.27
CA GLY A 28 -24.45 8.59 31.56
C GLY A 28 -23.77 9.62 30.66
N ALA A 29 -22.82 10.36 31.21
CA ALA A 29 -21.87 11.13 30.41
C ALA A 29 -21.17 10.15 29.47
N ALA A 30 -21.47 10.22 28.18
CA ALA A 30 -20.75 9.50 27.15
C ALA A 30 -19.28 9.89 27.27
N LYS A 31 -18.49 8.96 27.79
CA LYS A 31 -17.04 9.08 27.92
C LYS A 31 -16.51 9.24 26.50
N SER A 32 -16.11 10.46 26.14
CA SER A 32 -15.45 10.74 24.86
C SER A 32 -14.32 9.73 24.72
N ALA A 33 -14.43 8.85 23.73
CA ALA A 33 -13.39 7.89 23.43
C ALA A 33 -12.11 8.67 23.17
N ALA A 34 -11.05 8.38 23.93
CA ALA A 34 -9.75 8.97 23.68
C ALA A 34 -9.39 8.68 22.20
N PRO A 35 -8.83 9.65 21.46
CA PRO A 35 -8.41 9.40 20.09
C PRO A 35 -7.45 8.22 20.11
N VAL A 36 -7.85 7.13 19.45
CA VAL A 36 -7.00 5.96 19.26
C VAL A 36 -5.76 6.49 18.56
N LYS A 37 -4.61 6.47 19.26
CA LYS A 37 -3.32 6.85 18.72
C LYS A 37 -3.15 6.04 17.43
N ALA A 38 -3.19 6.72 16.28
CA ALA A 38 -3.10 6.06 14.99
C ALA A 38 -1.89 5.12 15.01
N ALA A 39 -2.11 3.86 14.62
CA ALA A 39 -1.04 2.87 14.56
C ALA A 39 0.16 3.47 13.78
N PRO A 40 1.40 3.23 14.23
CA PRO A 40 2.56 3.75 13.54
C PRO A 40 2.48 3.33 12.07
N LYS A 41 2.57 4.33 11.20
CA LYS A 41 2.52 4.26 9.74
C LYS A 41 3.80 3.61 9.19
N LYS A 42 4.10 2.40 9.64
CA LYS A 42 5.35 1.72 9.30
C LYS A 42 5.13 0.82 8.08
N LEU A 43 6.03 0.96 7.13
CA LEU A 43 6.13 0.03 6.01
C LEU A 43 6.77 -1.26 6.52
N THR A 44 6.05 -2.37 6.45
CA THR A 44 6.52 -3.70 6.89
C THR A 44 6.43 -4.69 5.74
N PHE A 45 7.26 -5.74 5.80
CA PHE A 45 7.22 -6.79 4.79
C PHE A 45 5.83 -7.44 4.67
N ASP A 46 5.17 -7.78 5.78
CA ASP A 46 3.87 -8.45 5.74
C ASP A 46 2.78 -7.63 5.04
N LEU A 47 2.80 -6.31 5.23
CA LEU A 47 1.89 -5.39 4.54
C LEU A 47 2.18 -5.36 3.03
N VAL A 48 3.45 -5.22 2.67
CA VAL A 48 3.89 -5.18 1.28
C VAL A 48 3.59 -6.52 0.59
N LYS A 49 3.83 -7.64 1.27
CA LYS A 49 3.52 -8.99 0.82
C LYS A 49 2.02 -9.15 0.55
N GLY A 50 1.15 -8.73 1.47
CA GLY A 50 -0.30 -8.84 1.28
C GLY A 50 -0.81 -8.07 0.05
N VAL A 51 -0.30 -6.84 -0.16
CA VAL A 51 -0.64 -6.02 -1.32
C VAL A 51 -0.05 -6.62 -2.61
N GLY A 52 1.23 -7.02 -2.58
CA GLY A 52 1.96 -7.59 -3.71
C GLY A 52 1.38 -8.92 -4.18
N ASP A 53 1.10 -9.86 -3.27
CA ASP A 53 0.54 -11.18 -3.62
C ASP A 53 -0.81 -11.05 -4.34
N THR A 54 -1.65 -10.11 -3.87
CA THR A 54 -2.97 -9.87 -4.48
C THR A 54 -2.84 -9.27 -5.87
N ALA A 55 -2.00 -8.25 -6.02
CA ALA A 55 -1.93 -7.48 -7.26
C ALA A 55 -1.05 -8.13 -8.34
N LEU A 56 0.12 -8.65 -7.95
CA LEU A 56 1.10 -9.23 -8.86
C LEU A 56 0.76 -10.69 -9.17
N GLY A 57 0.37 -11.47 -8.16
CA GLY A 57 -0.03 -12.87 -8.34
C GLY A 57 -1.38 -13.06 -9.04
N GLY A 58 -2.22 -12.02 -9.04
CA GLY A 58 -3.45 -11.98 -9.82
C GLY A 58 -3.29 -11.49 -11.26
N ASP A 59 -2.09 -11.05 -11.67
CA ASP A 59 -1.84 -10.60 -13.04
C ASP A 59 -1.83 -11.79 -14.00
N ARG A 60 -2.55 -11.69 -15.11
CA ARG A 60 -2.68 -12.76 -16.11
C ARG A 60 -1.35 -13.21 -16.72
N ALA A 61 -0.32 -12.36 -16.69
CA ALA A 61 1.01 -12.68 -17.19
C ALA A 61 1.86 -13.41 -16.14
N CYS A 62 1.47 -13.41 -14.87
CA CYS A 62 2.13 -14.13 -13.78
C CYS A 62 1.51 -15.53 -13.62
N GLY A 63 2.12 -16.55 -14.21
CA GLY A 63 1.63 -17.93 -14.10
C GLY A 63 1.80 -18.50 -12.69
N TYR A 64 2.90 -18.13 -12.02
CA TYR A 64 3.16 -18.43 -10.63
C TYR A 64 4.00 -17.30 -10.03
N GLY A 65 3.64 -16.81 -8.84
CA GLY A 65 4.36 -15.74 -8.17
C GLY A 65 4.81 -16.15 -6.77
N GLU A 66 6.04 -15.80 -6.41
CA GLU A 66 6.58 -16.10 -5.08
C GLU A 66 7.54 -15.04 -4.56
N TRP A 67 7.55 -14.89 -3.24
CA TRP A 67 8.58 -14.14 -2.53
C TRP A 67 9.79 -15.03 -2.27
N ASN A 68 10.95 -14.58 -2.71
CA ASN A 68 12.22 -15.30 -2.56
C ASN A 68 13.26 -14.44 -1.84
N ASP A 69 14.28 -15.14 -1.35
CA ASP A 69 15.48 -14.56 -0.75
C ASP A 69 16.51 -14.24 -1.85
N GLY A 70 16.10 -13.69 -3.00
CA GLY A 70 17.00 -13.26 -4.08
C GLY A 70 17.42 -11.78 -3.98
N THR A 71 18.72 -11.49 -4.04
CA THR A 71 19.25 -10.09 -4.04
C THR A 71 19.23 -9.44 -5.43
N PHE A 72 18.65 -10.09 -6.43
CA PHE A 72 18.86 -9.79 -7.84
C PHE A 72 18.52 -8.34 -8.21
N ALA A 73 17.48 -7.73 -7.60
CA ALA A 73 17.13 -6.33 -7.86
C ALA A 73 18.00 -5.28 -7.14
N ILE A 74 18.75 -5.62 -6.09
CA ILE A 74 19.54 -4.63 -5.33
C ILE A 74 21.02 -4.78 -5.62
N GLY A 75 21.48 -4.05 -6.64
CA GLY A 75 22.90 -3.97 -7.00
C GLY A 75 23.80 -3.43 -5.88
N LYS A 76 25.10 -3.71 -6.00
CA LYS A 76 26.12 -3.06 -5.15
C LYS A 76 26.14 -1.54 -5.47
N PRO A 77 26.41 -0.67 -4.47
CA PRO A 77 26.79 -0.99 -3.09
C PRO A 77 25.61 -1.27 -2.14
N TYR A 78 24.37 -1.05 -2.56
CA TYR A 78 23.19 -1.03 -1.70
C TYR A 78 22.83 -2.38 -1.09
N SER A 79 23.08 -3.50 -1.78
CA SER A 79 22.88 -4.85 -1.21
C SER A 79 23.75 -5.13 0.02
N LYS A 80 24.88 -4.44 0.18
CA LYS A 80 25.70 -4.55 1.39
C LYS A 80 25.17 -3.72 2.56
N GLN A 81 24.21 -2.84 2.29
CA GLN A 81 23.62 -1.93 3.27
C GLN A 81 22.25 -2.43 3.76
N THR A 82 21.72 -3.49 3.15
CA THR A 82 20.45 -4.11 3.53
C THR A 82 20.64 -5.14 4.63
N THR A 83 19.78 -5.11 5.64
CA THR A 83 19.72 -6.09 6.75
C THR A 83 18.68 -7.17 6.51
N PHE A 84 17.64 -6.85 5.74
CA PHE A 84 16.58 -7.77 5.33
C PHE A 84 16.16 -7.42 3.91
N TYR A 85 15.86 -8.43 3.10
CA TYR A 85 15.30 -8.20 1.78
C TYR A 85 14.45 -9.40 1.33
N ARG A 86 13.46 -9.12 0.50
CA ARG A 86 12.62 -10.11 -0.18
C ARG A 86 12.27 -9.58 -1.57
N GLU A 87 12.31 -10.45 -2.56
CA GLU A 87 11.93 -10.13 -3.94
C GLU A 87 10.72 -10.95 -4.34
N TYR A 88 9.70 -10.31 -4.89
CA TYR A 88 8.59 -10.98 -5.54
C TYR A 88 8.93 -11.21 -7.01
N SER A 89 8.98 -12.48 -7.40
CA SER A 89 9.24 -12.88 -8.77
C SER A 89 8.00 -13.53 -9.35
N CYS A 90 7.74 -13.24 -10.62
CA CYS A 90 6.75 -13.94 -11.43
C CYS A 90 7.45 -14.89 -12.40
N TYR A 91 6.86 -16.08 -12.53
CA TYR A 91 7.31 -17.21 -13.33
C TYR A 91 6.17 -17.62 -14.25
N GLU A 92 6.49 -18.26 -15.37
CA GLU A 92 5.44 -18.85 -16.21
C GLU A 92 4.86 -20.10 -15.52
N LYS A 93 5.70 -20.87 -14.82
CA LYS A 93 5.30 -22.07 -14.06
C LYS A 93 6.08 -22.24 -12.76
N LYS A 94 5.51 -22.99 -11.81
CA LYS A 94 6.16 -23.33 -10.55
C LYS A 94 7.41 -24.21 -10.78
N GLY A 95 8.52 -23.86 -10.14
CA GLY A 95 9.78 -24.62 -10.20
C GLY A 95 10.74 -24.19 -11.33
N GLU A 96 10.39 -23.15 -12.10
CA GLU A 96 11.30 -22.57 -13.08
C GLU A 96 12.42 -21.76 -12.39
N LEU A 97 13.61 -21.78 -12.98
CA LEU A 97 14.77 -21.00 -12.54
C LEU A 97 15.00 -19.80 -13.46
N PHE A 98 15.76 -18.81 -12.97
CA PHE A 98 16.24 -17.66 -13.75
C PHE A 98 16.91 -18.11 -15.07
N PRO A 99 16.70 -17.46 -16.23
CA PRO A 99 16.18 -16.10 -16.47
C PRO A 99 14.66 -15.98 -16.72
N ASN A 100 13.90 -17.07 -16.61
CA ASN A 100 12.44 -17.03 -16.82
C ASN A 100 11.69 -16.33 -15.67
N ALA A 101 12.41 -15.98 -14.61
CA ALA A 101 11.94 -15.23 -13.46
C ALA A 101 12.40 -13.78 -13.57
N ALA A 102 11.46 -12.83 -13.56
CA ALA A 102 11.78 -11.40 -13.46
C ALA A 102 11.28 -10.88 -12.11
N GLY A 103 12.19 -10.34 -11.29
CA GLY A 103 11.85 -9.69 -10.03
C GLY A 103 10.98 -8.46 -10.30
N GLN A 104 9.73 -8.47 -9.84
CA GLN A 104 8.74 -7.42 -10.12
C GLN A 104 8.71 -6.36 -9.04
N MET A 105 8.82 -6.80 -7.78
CA MET A 105 8.76 -5.96 -6.59
C MET A 105 9.84 -6.43 -5.61
N THR A 106 10.48 -5.48 -4.93
CA THR A 106 11.48 -5.79 -3.91
C THR A 106 11.19 -5.00 -2.65
N TYR A 107 11.14 -5.67 -1.51
CA TYR A 107 11.17 -5.04 -0.20
C TYR A 107 12.57 -5.16 0.38
N ALA A 108 13.09 -4.07 0.93
CA ALA A 108 14.37 -4.06 1.63
C ALA A 108 14.35 -3.19 2.87
N GLU A 109 15.06 -3.64 3.89
CA GLU A 109 15.40 -2.86 5.07
C GLU A 109 16.89 -2.57 5.03
N PHE A 110 17.23 -1.30 5.21
CA PHE A 110 18.59 -0.79 5.27
C PHE A 110 19.00 -0.60 6.72
N GLY A 111 20.31 -0.60 6.96
CA GLY A 111 20.86 -0.33 8.29
C GLY A 111 20.51 1.06 8.83
N THR A 112 20.27 2.04 7.95
CA THR A 112 19.89 3.41 8.34
C THR A 112 18.90 4.06 7.37
N PRO A 113 18.12 5.07 7.82
CA PRO A 113 17.26 5.86 6.92
C PRO A 113 18.01 6.58 5.80
N ALA A 114 19.25 7.01 6.06
CA ALA A 114 20.09 7.65 5.05
C ALA A 114 20.46 6.69 3.91
N GLN A 115 20.73 5.42 4.23
CA GLN A 115 20.99 4.39 3.22
C GLN A 115 19.75 4.09 2.38
N ALA A 116 18.56 3.97 3.00
CA ALA A 116 17.31 3.79 2.28
C ALA A 116 17.00 4.98 1.35
N THR A 117 17.23 6.21 1.81
CA THR A 117 17.07 7.43 1.00
C THR A 117 18.09 7.50 -0.14
N ALA A 118 19.34 7.10 0.10
CA ALA A 118 20.37 7.05 -0.93
C ALA A 118 20.02 6.00 -2.01
N TYR A 119 19.55 4.82 -1.61
CA TYR A 119 19.02 3.82 -2.54
C TYR A 119 17.82 4.36 -3.32
N GLY A 120 16.90 5.05 -2.63
CA GLY A 120 15.75 5.68 -3.24
C GLY A 120 16.11 6.71 -4.32
N ASN A 121 17.14 7.52 -4.08
CA ASN A 121 17.60 8.47 -5.08
C ASN A 121 18.33 7.80 -6.26
N TYR A 122 19.01 6.68 -6.02
CA TYR A 122 19.65 5.90 -7.08
C TYR A 122 18.64 5.34 -8.10
N THR A 123 17.42 5.00 -7.67
CA THR A 123 16.41 4.49 -8.60
C THR A 123 15.96 5.51 -9.66
N LYS A 124 16.17 6.81 -9.44
CA LYS A 124 15.89 7.86 -10.44
C LYS A 124 16.66 7.65 -11.74
N THR A 125 17.84 7.03 -11.65
CA THR A 125 18.75 6.80 -12.77
C THR A 125 18.95 5.31 -13.09
N ASN A 126 18.27 4.41 -12.37
CA ASN A 126 18.37 2.97 -12.62
C ASN A 126 17.40 2.57 -13.73
N ILE A 127 17.94 2.10 -14.86
CA ILE A 127 17.18 1.71 -16.05
C ILE A 127 16.23 0.52 -15.83
N SER A 128 16.31 -0.18 -14.69
CA SER A 128 15.40 -1.28 -14.36
C SER A 128 14.28 -0.86 -13.42
N ALA A 129 14.23 0.40 -12.97
CA ALA A 129 13.30 0.87 -11.95
C ALA A 129 12.13 1.68 -12.52
N VAL A 130 10.92 1.36 -12.04
CA VAL A 130 9.72 2.17 -12.28
C VAL A 130 9.60 3.22 -11.19
N ALA A 131 9.66 2.80 -9.93
CA ALA A 131 9.63 3.69 -8.77
C ALA A 131 10.04 2.95 -7.50
N VAL A 132 10.30 3.72 -6.46
CA VAL A 132 10.58 3.21 -5.12
C VAL A 132 9.85 4.04 -4.07
N LEU A 133 9.22 3.37 -3.10
CA LEU A 133 8.68 3.99 -1.91
C LEU A 133 9.72 3.87 -0.80
N VAL A 134 10.23 5.00 -0.30
CA VAL A 134 11.16 5.01 0.84
C VAL A 134 10.43 5.48 2.09
N SER A 135 10.50 4.69 3.17
CA SER A 135 9.94 5.05 4.47
C SER A 135 10.90 4.63 5.59
N GLU A 136 11.38 5.59 6.38
CA GLU A 136 12.41 5.34 7.41
C GLU A 136 13.62 4.61 6.80
N ASN A 137 13.97 3.44 7.33
CA ASN A 137 15.04 2.59 6.82
C ASN A 137 14.56 1.54 5.80
N THR A 138 13.33 1.63 5.30
CA THR A 138 12.75 0.64 4.39
C THR A 138 12.55 1.21 2.99
N ALA A 139 12.65 0.35 1.98
CA ALA A 139 12.31 0.67 0.60
C ALA A 139 11.48 -0.43 -0.05
N VAL A 140 10.50 -0.04 -0.86
CA VAL A 140 9.75 -0.94 -1.75
C VAL A 140 9.99 -0.48 -3.18
N THR A 141 10.71 -1.28 -3.95
CA THR A 141 11.03 -1.00 -5.35
C THR A 141 10.09 -1.73 -6.27
N MET A 142 9.57 -1.05 -7.29
CA MET A 142 8.97 -1.67 -8.47
C MET A 142 9.99 -1.68 -9.59
N ASN A 143 10.35 -2.87 -10.07
CA ASN A 143 11.22 -3.02 -11.23
C ASN A 143 10.38 -3.09 -12.51
N ILE A 144 11.01 -2.91 -13.66
CA ILE A 144 10.42 -3.21 -14.97
C ILE A 144 10.18 -4.71 -15.09
N GLY A 145 9.19 -5.10 -15.88
CA GLY A 145 8.85 -6.48 -16.14
C GLY A 145 7.70 -6.60 -17.11
N TYR A 146 7.23 -7.81 -17.35
CA TYR A 146 6.22 -8.11 -18.38
C TYR A 146 4.78 -8.10 -17.85
N LEU A 147 4.56 -7.76 -16.56
CA LEU A 147 3.23 -7.72 -15.97
C LEU A 147 2.41 -6.57 -16.50
N THR A 148 1.10 -6.77 -16.60
CA THR A 148 0.15 -5.76 -17.11
C THR A 148 -0.31 -4.77 -16.04
N VAL A 149 -0.06 -5.08 -14.77
CA VAL A 149 -0.34 -4.22 -13.62
C VAL A 149 0.41 -2.89 -13.69
N ASN A 150 -0.29 -1.79 -13.42
CA ASN A 150 0.34 -0.46 -13.31
C ASN A 150 1.13 -0.35 -12.00
N LYS A 151 2.46 -0.43 -12.10
CA LYS A 151 3.37 -0.48 -10.95
C LYS A 151 3.39 0.80 -10.11
N MET A 152 3.18 1.97 -10.72
CA MET A 152 3.00 3.23 -9.98
C MET A 152 1.76 3.22 -9.11
N THR A 153 0.66 2.65 -9.62
CA THR A 153 -0.60 2.52 -8.88
C THR A 153 -0.45 1.54 -7.73
N LEU A 154 0.19 0.39 -7.98
CA LEU A 154 0.48 -0.59 -6.94
C LEU A 154 1.34 0.00 -5.81
N LEU A 155 2.38 0.75 -6.14
CA LEU A 155 3.22 1.40 -5.13
C LEU A 155 2.44 2.44 -4.29
N LYS A 156 1.49 3.17 -4.90
CA LYS A 156 0.58 4.06 -4.18
C LYS A 156 -0.38 3.29 -3.28
N GLN A 157 -0.82 2.09 -3.65
CA GLN A 157 -1.64 1.23 -2.79
C GLN A 157 -0.85 0.75 -1.58
N VAL A 158 0.42 0.37 -1.75
CA VAL A 158 1.33 0.05 -0.64
C VAL A 158 1.47 1.26 0.29
N GLN A 159 1.72 2.45 -0.27
CA GLN A 159 1.79 3.70 0.50
C GLN A 159 0.49 3.99 1.27
N ALA A 160 -0.67 3.77 0.66
CA ALA A 160 -1.96 3.97 1.30
C ALA A 160 -2.21 2.93 2.42
N ALA A 161 -1.85 1.67 2.20
CA ALA A 161 -2.00 0.60 3.18
C ALA A 161 -1.22 0.86 4.48
N CYS A 162 -0.05 1.51 4.40
CA CYS A 162 0.71 1.94 5.57
C CYS A 162 0.28 3.32 6.11
N GLY A 163 -0.88 3.85 5.70
CA GLY A 163 -1.42 5.13 6.20
C GLY A 163 -0.77 6.38 5.58
N GLY A 164 -0.23 6.25 4.36
CA GLY A 164 0.49 7.32 3.66
C GLY A 164 1.95 7.44 4.09
N CYS A 165 2.61 6.31 4.37
CA CYS A 165 4.01 6.32 4.80
C CYS A 165 4.96 6.71 3.67
N GLY A 166 6.13 7.23 4.04
CA GLY A 166 7.23 7.42 3.10
C GLY A 166 6.99 8.39 1.94
N THR A 167 7.91 8.36 0.98
CA THR A 167 7.89 9.16 -0.25
C THR A 167 8.14 8.26 -1.44
N VAL A 168 7.32 8.44 -2.49
CA VAL A 168 7.52 7.76 -3.77
C VAL A 168 8.51 8.55 -4.62
N ILE A 169 9.55 7.88 -5.08
CA ILE A 169 10.56 8.40 -5.98
C ILE A 169 10.40 7.66 -7.32
N ALA A 170 10.05 8.41 -8.36
CA ALA A 170 9.91 7.87 -9.71
C ALA A 170 11.27 7.53 -10.32
N GLY A 171 11.34 6.37 -10.98
CA GLY A 171 12.45 5.96 -11.84
C GLY A 171 12.17 6.28 -13.32
N PRO A 172 13.08 5.88 -14.22
CA PRO A 172 12.99 6.19 -15.66
C PRO A 172 11.72 5.65 -16.35
N HIS A 173 11.12 4.59 -15.81
CA HIS A 173 9.97 3.89 -16.41
C HIS A 173 8.63 4.23 -15.76
N ALA A 174 8.59 5.27 -14.92
CA ALA A 174 7.37 5.72 -14.24
C ALA A 174 6.30 6.25 -15.21
N SER A 175 6.71 6.71 -16.39
CA SER A 175 5.86 7.34 -17.41
C SER A 175 5.59 6.45 -18.62
N ASP A 176 5.99 5.17 -18.61
CA ASP A 176 5.65 4.25 -19.70
C ASP A 176 4.11 4.13 -19.81
N PRO A 177 3.55 3.84 -21.01
CA PRO A 177 2.09 3.76 -21.21
C PRO A 177 1.40 2.82 -20.22
N VAL A 178 2.06 1.70 -19.92
CA VAL A 178 1.82 0.89 -18.73
C VAL A 178 3.14 0.90 -17.94
N PRO A 179 3.24 1.65 -16.82
CA PRO A 179 4.50 1.86 -16.11
C PRO A 179 5.24 0.57 -15.78
N GLY A 180 6.40 0.38 -16.43
CA GLY A 180 7.26 -0.79 -16.27
C GLY A 180 6.75 -2.08 -16.90
N HIS A 181 5.87 -1.99 -17.90
CA HIS A 181 5.56 -3.08 -18.82
C HIS A 181 6.58 -3.08 -19.98
N VAL A 182 7.19 -4.23 -20.25
CA VAL A 182 7.90 -4.48 -21.51
C VAL A 182 7.03 -5.35 -22.40
N ASP A 183 6.61 -4.80 -23.54
CA ASP A 183 5.96 -5.59 -24.57
C ASP A 183 6.95 -6.69 -25.01
N LYS A 184 6.50 -7.96 -25.00
CA LYS A 184 7.28 -9.05 -25.58
C LYS A 184 7.36 -8.79 -27.09
N SER A 185 8.46 -8.19 -27.54
CA SER A 185 8.82 -8.03 -28.95
C SER A 185 9.03 -9.38 -29.64
#